data_AF-A0A7C7CUF3-F1
#
_entry.id   AF-A0A7C7CUF3-F1
#
_cell.length_a   1.000
_cell.length_b   1.000
_cell.length_c   1.000
_cell.angle_alpha   90.00
_cell.angle_beta   90.00
_cell.angle_gamma   90.00
#
_symmetry.space_group_name_H-M   'P 1'
#
loop_
_entity.id
_entity.type
_entity.pdbx_description
1 polymer ?
#
loop_
_entity_poly.entity_id
_entity_poly.type
_entity_poly.pdbx_seq_one_letter_code
_entity_poly.pdbx_strand_id
1 'polypeptide(L)'
;MARIKRRKKNKLLFSSKVSRPAKRRDIKGMLVNSAIAILSLLLLAFIFSFSNRQIQTGVPIEITFPSLPDTPQLAIEIYEKPILDIEVEILNGCGVPGLAGKVSDYLRSQQMDVVRSENADHYNYDQTMLILRNENFEGLKKVALLFGINEQDEVRIK
;
A
#
# COMPACT_ATOMS: atom_id res chain seq x y z
N MET A 1 81.95 67.06 48.16
CA MET A 1 80.76 67.32 49.00
C MET A 1 79.84 66.11 48.93
N ALA A 2 79.70 65.36 50.02
CA ALA A 2 78.78 64.23 50.13
C ALA A 2 77.77 64.54 51.23
N ARG A 3 76.47 64.36 50.96
CA ARG A 3 75.41 64.47 51.99
C ARG A 3 74.31 63.41 51.81
N ILE A 4 74.29 62.54 52.83
CA ILE A 4 73.15 62.10 53.64
C ILE A 4 72.23 60.96 53.12
N LYS A 5 72.36 59.85 53.86
CA LYS A 5 71.45 58.71 54.04
C LYS A 5 70.02 59.12 54.42
N ARG A 6 69.01 58.37 53.95
CA ARG A 6 67.88 57.97 54.80
C ARG A 6 67.35 56.59 54.42
N ARG A 7 67.03 55.81 55.45
CA ARG A 7 66.74 54.37 55.45
C ARG A 7 65.23 54.13 55.58
N LYS A 8 64.74 53.06 54.94
CA LYS A 8 63.59 52.20 55.29
C LYS A 8 62.15 52.73 55.09
N LYS A 9 61.36 52.00 54.29
CA LYS A 9 60.20 51.20 54.77
C LYS A 9 59.64 50.32 53.64
N ASN A 10 59.48 49.03 53.95
CA ASN A 10 58.73 48.08 53.15
C ASN A 10 57.27 48.53 53.06
N LYS A 11 56.68 48.49 51.86
CA LYS A 11 55.26 48.19 51.69
C LYS A 11 55.14 47.08 50.66
N LEU A 12 54.80 45.91 51.18
CA LEU A 12 53.99 44.90 50.54
C LEU A 12 53.02 45.55 49.54
N LEU A 13 53.16 45.25 48.26
CA LEU A 13 52.07 45.40 47.31
C LEU A 13 52.12 44.18 46.39
N PHE A 14 51.35 43.17 46.81
CA PHE A 14 50.92 42.07 45.97
C PHE A 14 50.49 42.61 44.60
N SER A 15 51.24 42.27 43.56
CA SER A 15 50.71 42.35 42.20
C SER A 15 49.69 41.23 42.07
N SER A 16 48.40 41.59 42.19
CA SER A 16 47.33 40.71 41.78
C SER A 16 47.49 40.45 40.28
N LYS A 17 47.97 39.26 39.91
CA LYS A 17 47.81 38.76 38.54
C LYS A 17 46.31 38.79 38.25
N VAL A 18 45.87 39.68 37.37
CA VAL A 18 44.51 39.69 36.83
C VAL A 18 44.37 38.39 36.03
N SER A 19 43.74 37.38 36.63
CA SER A 19 43.36 36.17 35.92
C SER A 19 42.32 36.55 34.88
N ARG A 20 42.67 36.46 33.60
CA ARG A 20 41.68 36.55 32.52
C ARG A 20 40.64 35.44 32.75
N PRO A 21 39.33 35.72 32.71
CA PRO A 21 38.34 34.68 32.89
C PRO A 21 38.50 33.67 31.74
N ALA A 22 38.64 32.39 32.08
CA ALA A 22 38.63 31.32 31.10
C ALA A 22 37.32 31.42 30.30
N LYS A 23 37.42 31.57 28.96
CA LYS A 23 36.27 31.61 28.06
C LYS A 23 35.46 30.34 28.29
N ARG A 24 34.32 30.47 28.98
CA ARG A 24 33.41 29.36 29.25
C ARG A 24 33.02 28.78 27.89
N ARG A 25 33.44 27.55 27.60
CA ARG A 25 33.09 26.88 26.35
C ARG A 25 31.56 26.84 26.29
N ASP A 26 30.99 27.40 25.23
CA ASP A 26 29.55 27.33 25.00
C ASP A 26 29.24 25.92 24.48
N ILE A 27 29.20 24.98 25.42
CA ILE A 27 28.98 23.56 25.16
C ILE A 27 27.61 23.35 24.50
N LYS A 28 26.62 24.21 24.82
CA LYS A 28 25.29 24.17 24.20
C LYS A 28 25.37 24.57 22.73
N GLY A 29 26.04 25.68 22.41
CA GLY A 29 26.27 26.10 21.03
C GLY A 29 27.08 25.09 20.22
N MET A 30 28.12 24.49 20.82
CA MET A 30 28.91 23.43 20.17
C MET A 30 28.08 22.17 19.89
N LEU A 31 27.20 21.77 20.83
CA LEU A 31 26.31 20.63 20.65
C LEU A 31 25.30 20.90 19.53
N VAL A 32 24.68 22.09 19.52
CA VAL A 32 23.73 22.49 18.47
C VAL A 32 24.42 22.53 17.10
N ASN A 33 25.61 23.12 16.99
CA ASN A 33 26.36 23.17 15.72
C ASN A 33 26.76 21.77 15.24
N SER A 34 27.14 20.88 16.15
CA SER A 34 27.44 19.49 15.81
C SER A 34 26.20 18.73 15.34
N ALA A 35 25.05 18.94 15.98
CA ALA A 35 23.79 18.34 15.58
C ALA A 35 23.34 18.82 14.20
N ILE A 36 23.51 20.12 13.91
CA ILE A 36 23.25 20.70 12.58
C ILE A 36 24.14 20.04 11.54
N ALA A 37 25.45 19.93 11.79
CA ALA A 37 26.39 19.32 10.85
C ALA A 37 26.07 17.84 10.56
N ILE A 38 25.72 17.07 11.59
CA ILE A 38 25.32 15.66 11.44
C ILE A 38 24.03 15.56 10.65
N LEU A 39 23.02 16.39 10.97
CA LEU A 39 21.74 16.39 10.27
C LEU A 39 21.88 16.80 8.79
N SER A 40 22.73 17.78 8.49
CA SER A 40 23.04 18.18 7.12
C SER A 40 23.70 17.05 6.32
N LEU A 41 24.65 16.32 6.93
CA LEU A 41 25.27 15.16 6.28
C LEU A 41 24.25 14.05 6.01
N LEU A 42 23.36 13.80 6.97
CA LEU A 42 22.30 12.79 6.86
C LEU A 42 21.31 13.16 5.73
N LEU A 43 20.92 14.43 5.63
CA LEU A 43 20.07 14.92 4.54
C LEU A 43 20.74 14.79 3.17
N LEU A 44 22.03 15.13 3.03
CA LEU A 44 22.75 14.95 1.76
C LEU A 44 22.79 13.47 1.35
N ALA A 45 23.12 12.58 2.29
CA ALA A 45 23.15 11.14 2.03
C ALA A 45 21.77 10.60 1.65
N PHE A 46 20.71 11.09 2.31
CA PHE A 46 19.33 10.73 2.01
C PHE A 46 18.90 11.20 0.62
N ILE A 47 19.17 12.46 0.26
CA ILE A 47 18.85 13.00 -1.07
C ILE A 47 19.59 12.22 -2.15
N PHE A 48 20.89 11.95 -1.96
CA PHE A 48 21.69 11.15 -2.90
C PHE A 48 21.14 9.73 -3.05
N SER A 49 20.85 9.05 -1.93
CA SER A 49 20.29 7.71 -1.94
C SER A 49 18.90 7.66 -2.58
N PHE A 50 18.06 8.66 -2.33
CA PHE A 50 16.72 8.75 -2.86
C PHE A 50 16.72 9.08 -4.35
N SER A 51 17.56 10.02 -4.78
CA SER A 51 17.70 10.43 -6.18
C SER A 51 18.16 9.26 -7.07
N ASN A 52 19.13 8.47 -6.62
CA ASN A 52 19.58 7.28 -7.36
C ASN A 52 18.48 6.20 -7.49
N ARG A 53 17.50 6.17 -6.57
CA ARG A 53 16.41 5.20 -6.59
C ARG A 53 15.23 5.62 -7.48
N GLN A 54 15.05 6.92 -7.70
CA GLN A 54 13.94 7.46 -8.50
C GLN A 54 14.25 7.57 -9.99
N ILE A 55 15.51 7.43 -10.43
CA ILE A 55 15.84 7.30 -11.85
C ILE A 55 15.56 5.85 -12.26
N GLN A 56 14.28 5.48 -12.32
CA GLN A 56 13.88 4.33 -13.11
C GLN A 56 13.94 4.79 -14.56
N THR A 57 15.02 4.43 -15.24
CA THR A 57 15.03 4.40 -16.70
C THR A 57 13.88 3.48 -17.08
N GLY A 58 12.74 4.04 -17.48
CA GLY A 58 11.58 3.27 -17.88
C GLY A 58 12.05 2.17 -18.83
N VAL A 59 11.61 0.93 -18.59
CA VAL A 59 11.89 -0.15 -19.53
C VAL A 59 11.35 0.34 -20.88
N PRO A 60 12.18 0.44 -21.93
CA PRO A 60 11.66 0.77 -23.24
C PRO A 60 10.64 -0.30 -23.58
N ILE A 61 9.37 0.10 -23.60
CA ILE A 61 8.29 -0.80 -23.97
C ILE A 61 8.45 -0.97 -25.48
N GLU A 62 9.15 -2.03 -25.87
CA GLU A 62 9.16 -2.46 -27.26
C GLU A 62 7.73 -2.90 -27.57
N ILE A 63 7.03 -2.09 -28.35
CA ILE A 63 5.67 -2.41 -28.80
C ILE A 63 5.80 -3.51 -29.85
N THR A 64 5.91 -4.75 -29.41
CA THR A 64 5.86 -5.91 -30.29
C THR A 64 4.41 -6.22 -30.58
N PHE A 65 3.94 -5.89 -31.78
CA PHE A 65 2.66 -6.40 -32.25
C PHE A 65 2.81 -7.92 -32.47
N PRO A 66 1.91 -8.75 -31.92
CA PRO A 66 1.94 -10.18 -32.21
C PRO A 66 1.81 -10.37 -33.71
N SER A 67 2.66 -11.23 -34.28
CA SER A 67 2.50 -11.65 -35.67
C SER A 67 1.16 -12.34 -35.81
N LEU A 68 0.39 -11.95 -36.81
CA LEU A 68 -0.79 -12.69 -37.21
C LEU A 68 -0.37 -14.15 -37.50
N PRO A 69 -1.19 -15.15 -37.14
CA PRO A 69 -0.87 -16.53 -37.45
C PRO A 69 -0.69 -16.68 -38.96
N ASP A 70 0.39 -17.35 -39.38
CA ASP A 70 0.72 -17.59 -40.79
C ASP A 70 -0.38 -18.37 -41.53
N THR A 71 -1.23 -19.06 -40.79
CA THR A 71 -2.39 -19.80 -41.27
C THR A 71 -3.69 -19.15 -40.80
N PRO A 72 -4.65 -18.87 -41.71
CA PRO A 72 -5.98 -18.42 -41.32
C PRO A 72 -6.65 -19.50 -40.47
N GLN A 73 -6.91 -19.20 -39.21
CA GLN A 73 -7.67 -20.06 -38.32
C GLN A 73 -9.17 -19.83 -38.57
N LEU A 74 -9.96 -20.89 -38.45
CA LEU A 74 -11.41 -20.77 -38.58
C LEU A 74 -11.94 -19.91 -37.43
N ALA A 75 -12.93 -19.05 -37.69
CA ALA A 75 -13.53 -18.20 -36.65
C ALA A 75 -14.08 -19.01 -35.47
N ILE A 76 -14.47 -20.27 -35.70
CA ILE A 76 -14.91 -21.21 -34.65
C ILE A 76 -13.76 -21.64 -33.73
N GLU A 77 -12.53 -21.75 -34.26
CA GLU A 77 -11.33 -22.14 -33.48
C GLU A 77 -10.86 -21.03 -32.54
N ILE A 78 -11.17 -19.76 -32.87
CA ILE A 78 -10.85 -18.58 -32.07
C ILE A 78 -12.09 -18.05 -31.33
N TYR A 79 -13.24 -18.72 -31.46
CA TYR A 79 -14.47 -18.27 -30.82
C TYR A 79 -14.39 -18.50 -29.30
N GLU A 80 -14.03 -17.46 -28.57
CA GLU A 80 -14.25 -17.41 -27.14
C GLU A 80 -15.72 -17.12 -26.89
N LYS A 81 -16.37 -17.98 -26.08
CA LYS A 81 -17.78 -17.82 -25.76
C LYS A 81 -17.99 -16.43 -25.12
N PRO A 82 -18.97 -15.64 -25.60
CA PRO A 82 -19.19 -14.30 -25.09
C PRO A 82 -19.58 -14.35 -23.62
N ILE A 83 -19.15 -13.32 -22.88
CA ILE A 83 -19.66 -13.06 -21.54
C ILE A 83 -21.18 -12.91 -21.65
N LEU A 84 -21.90 -13.68 -20.85
CA LEU A 84 -23.34 -13.58 -20.73
C LEU A 84 -23.67 -12.30 -19.95
N ASP A 85 -24.69 -11.59 -20.40
CA ASP A 85 -25.26 -10.43 -19.70
C ASP A 85 -26.10 -10.92 -18.49
N ILE A 86 -25.40 -11.50 -17.51
CA ILE A 86 -25.94 -12.06 -16.27
C ILE A 86 -25.01 -11.65 -15.15
N GLU A 87 -25.48 -10.70 -14.34
CA GLU A 87 -24.81 -10.24 -13.13
C GLU A 87 -25.31 -11.01 -11.91
N VAL A 88 -24.38 -11.52 -11.11
CA VAL A 88 -24.69 -12.31 -9.92
C VAL A 88 -24.00 -11.74 -8.69
N GLU A 89 -24.78 -11.60 -7.62
CA GLU A 89 -24.28 -11.37 -6.27
C GLU A 89 -24.30 -12.68 -5.48
N ILE A 90 -23.22 -12.96 -4.75
CA ILE A 90 -23.07 -14.18 -3.96
C ILE A 90 -22.96 -13.83 -2.48
N LEU A 91 -23.87 -14.38 -1.67
CA LEU A 91 -23.89 -14.22 -0.22
C LEU A 91 -23.72 -15.59 0.45
N ASN A 92 -22.64 -15.75 1.23
CA ASN A 92 -22.39 -16.96 1.99
C ASN A 92 -23.21 -17.01 3.27
N GLY A 93 -24.31 -17.77 3.21
CA GLY A 93 -25.23 -17.98 4.33
C GLY A 93 -25.03 -19.26 5.13
N CYS A 94 -24.04 -20.10 4.79
CA CYS A 94 -23.80 -21.37 5.50
C CYS A 94 -22.62 -21.33 6.48
N GLY A 95 -21.88 -20.21 6.52
CA GLY A 95 -20.77 -20.00 7.45
C GLY A 95 -19.45 -20.68 7.09
N VAL A 96 -19.36 -21.36 5.93
CA VAL A 96 -18.11 -21.97 5.46
C VAL A 96 -17.16 -20.90 4.90
N PRO A 97 -15.99 -20.64 5.48
CA PRO A 97 -15.10 -19.58 5.03
C PRO A 97 -14.62 -19.80 3.59
N GLY A 98 -14.64 -18.73 2.79
CA GLY A 98 -14.16 -18.74 1.40
C GLY A 98 -15.09 -19.42 0.38
N LEU A 99 -16.25 -19.93 0.80
CA LEU A 99 -17.19 -20.59 -0.13
C LEU A 99 -17.72 -19.62 -1.19
N ALA A 100 -18.07 -18.38 -0.81
CA ALA A 100 -18.52 -17.36 -1.77
C ALA A 100 -17.49 -17.10 -2.88
N GLY A 101 -16.19 -17.08 -2.53
CA GLY A 101 -15.09 -16.92 -3.48
C GLY A 101 -15.02 -18.08 -4.47
N LYS A 102 -15.07 -19.33 -3.97
CA LYS A 102 -15.09 -20.53 -4.83
C LYS A 102 -16.28 -20.54 -5.78
N VAL A 103 -17.46 -20.14 -5.31
CA VAL A 103 -18.66 -20.03 -6.15
C VAL A 103 -18.50 -18.90 -7.18
N SER A 104 -17.84 -17.81 -6.83
CA SER A 104 -17.55 -16.70 -7.75
C SER A 104 -16.69 -17.17 -8.91
N ASP A 105 -15.61 -17.89 -8.62
CA ASP A 105 -14.71 -18.44 -9.64
C ASP A 105 -15.44 -19.44 -10.54
N TYR A 106 -16.30 -20.26 -9.95
CA TYR A 106 -17.14 -21.19 -10.70
C TYR A 106 -18.10 -20.46 -11.66
N LEU A 107 -18.87 -19.46 -11.20
CA LEU A 107 -19.81 -18.74 -12.06
C LEU A 107 -19.10 -17.92 -13.15
N ARG A 108 -17.94 -17.32 -12.86
CA ARG A 108 -17.12 -16.65 -13.88
C ARG A 108 -16.63 -17.60 -14.96
N SER A 109 -16.28 -18.85 -14.60
CA SER A 109 -15.94 -19.88 -15.59
C SER A 109 -17.10 -20.23 -16.53
N GLN A 110 -18.34 -19.93 -16.13
CA GLN A 110 -19.57 -20.11 -16.91
C GLN A 110 -19.98 -18.84 -17.68
N GLN A 111 -19.04 -17.90 -17.91
CA GLN A 111 -19.27 -16.63 -18.60
C GLN A 111 -20.25 -15.68 -17.89
N MET A 112 -20.46 -15.79 -16.58
CA MET A 112 -21.30 -14.84 -15.84
C MET A 112 -20.45 -13.80 -15.11
N ASP A 113 -20.98 -12.58 -14.99
CA ASP A 113 -20.32 -11.54 -14.22
C ASP A 113 -20.72 -11.66 -12.75
N VAL A 114 -19.72 -11.69 -11.86
CA VAL A 114 -19.94 -11.73 -10.43
C VAL A 114 -19.57 -10.38 -9.87
N VAL A 115 -20.60 -9.56 -9.65
CA VAL A 115 -20.48 -8.16 -9.24
C VAL A 115 -20.13 -8.01 -7.76
N ARG A 116 -20.51 -8.99 -6.93
CA ARG A 116 -20.26 -8.96 -5.48
C ARG A 116 -20.20 -10.36 -4.86
N SER A 117 -19.32 -10.53 -3.88
CA SER A 117 -19.14 -11.80 -3.15
C SER A 117 -18.82 -11.53 -1.68
N GLU A 118 -19.77 -11.85 -0.80
CA GLU A 118 -19.71 -11.50 0.63
C GLU A 118 -20.37 -12.58 1.51
N ASN A 119 -20.45 -12.33 2.82
CA ASN A 119 -21.28 -13.14 3.72
C ASN A 119 -22.73 -12.65 3.69
N ALA A 120 -23.67 -13.56 3.95
CA ALA A 120 -25.05 -13.15 4.21
C ALA A 120 -25.16 -12.44 5.57
N ASP A 121 -26.33 -11.91 5.87
CA ASP A 121 -26.65 -11.29 7.16
C ASP A 121 -26.58 -12.27 8.35
N HIS A 122 -26.78 -13.57 8.08
CA HIS A 122 -26.63 -14.65 9.05
C HIS A 122 -26.19 -15.98 8.42
N TYR A 123 -25.82 -16.97 9.25
CA TYR A 123 -25.25 -18.26 8.81
C TYR A 123 -26.16 -19.49 8.94
N ASN A 124 -27.47 -19.29 9.17
CA ASN A 124 -28.46 -20.37 9.30
C ASN A 124 -29.28 -20.58 8.02
N TYR A 125 -28.70 -20.32 6.85
CA TYR A 125 -29.33 -20.70 5.58
C TYR A 125 -29.02 -22.17 5.28
N ASP A 126 -30.02 -23.03 5.45
CA ASP A 126 -29.90 -24.48 5.24
C ASP A 126 -29.85 -24.88 3.75
N GLN A 127 -30.21 -23.95 2.85
CA GLN A 127 -30.31 -24.19 1.41
C GLN A 127 -29.84 -22.97 0.63
N THR A 128 -29.32 -23.21 -0.58
CA THR A 128 -29.04 -22.14 -1.54
C THR A 128 -30.34 -21.49 -1.97
N MET A 129 -30.41 -20.18 -1.84
CA MET A 129 -31.52 -19.36 -2.33
C MET A 129 -31.07 -18.57 -3.56
N LEU A 130 -31.96 -18.43 -4.53
CA LEU A 130 -31.79 -17.58 -5.69
C LEU A 130 -32.80 -16.45 -5.61
N ILE A 131 -32.31 -15.21 -5.64
CA ILE A 131 -33.14 -14.02 -5.53
C ILE A 131 -33.01 -13.25 -6.84
N LEU A 132 -34.12 -13.14 -7.57
CA LEU A 132 -34.19 -12.34 -8.78
C LEU A 132 -34.42 -10.87 -8.39
N ARG A 133 -33.40 -10.04 -8.62
CA ARG A 133 -33.43 -8.60 -8.29
C ARG A 133 -33.76 -7.69 -9.48
N ASN A 134 -34.03 -8.28 -10.65
CA ASN A 134 -34.30 -7.59 -11.91
C ASN A 134 -35.25 -8.42 -12.78
N GLU A 135 -35.48 -8.04 -14.04
CA GLU A 135 -36.39 -8.75 -14.95
C GLU A 135 -35.74 -9.96 -15.66
N ASN A 136 -34.49 -10.33 -15.35
CA ASN A 136 -33.70 -11.31 -16.11
C ASN A 136 -34.01 -12.76 -15.68
N PHE A 137 -35.23 -13.23 -15.99
CA PHE A 137 -35.66 -14.60 -15.71
C PHE A 137 -34.80 -15.66 -16.39
N GLU A 138 -34.28 -15.40 -17.58
CA GLU A 138 -33.42 -16.36 -18.30
C GLU A 138 -32.05 -16.52 -17.60
N GLY A 139 -31.52 -15.44 -17.02
CA GLY A 139 -30.35 -15.48 -16.16
C GLY A 139 -30.58 -16.34 -14.91
N LEU A 140 -31.70 -16.12 -14.23
CA LEU A 140 -32.10 -16.92 -13.06
C LEU A 140 -32.18 -18.43 -13.39
N LYS A 141 -32.83 -18.80 -14.48
CA LYS A 141 -32.95 -20.20 -14.92
C LYS A 141 -31.59 -20.84 -15.18
N LYS A 142 -30.67 -20.12 -15.83
CA LYS A 142 -29.30 -20.59 -16.07
C LYS A 142 -28.57 -20.84 -14.76
N VAL A 143 -28.66 -19.90 -13.81
CA VAL A 143 -28.04 -20.07 -12.48
C VAL A 143 -28.67 -21.25 -11.74
N ALA A 144 -29.99 -21.37 -11.74
CA ALA A 144 -30.71 -22.49 -11.13
C ALA A 144 -30.25 -23.84 -11.69
N LEU A 145 -30.12 -23.95 -13.02
CA LEU A 145 -29.65 -25.14 -13.69
C LEU A 145 -28.24 -25.55 -13.23
N LEU A 146 -27.31 -24.60 -13.10
CA LEU A 146 -25.94 -24.89 -12.64
C LEU A 146 -25.88 -25.44 -11.21
N PHE A 147 -26.79 -24.97 -10.34
CA PHE A 147 -26.89 -25.45 -8.95
C PHE A 147 -27.85 -26.65 -8.79
N GLY A 148 -28.44 -27.15 -9.88
CA GLY A 148 -29.43 -28.23 -9.82
C GLY A 148 -30.71 -27.86 -9.07
N ILE A 149 -31.06 -26.58 -9.06
CA ILE A 149 -32.28 -26.05 -8.45
C ILE A 149 -33.37 -26.01 -9.53
N ASN A 150 -34.56 -26.50 -9.21
CA ASN A 150 -35.70 -26.42 -10.11
C ASN A 150 -36.18 -24.96 -10.20
N GLU A 151 -36.39 -24.43 -11.41
CA GLU A 151 -36.84 -23.04 -11.64
C GLU A 151 -38.25 -22.74 -11.09
N GLN A 152 -39.04 -23.76 -10.77
CA GLN A 152 -40.34 -23.68 -10.11
C GLN A 152 -40.27 -23.92 -8.59
N ASP A 153 -39.07 -24.03 -8.00
CA ASP A 153 -38.89 -24.17 -6.55
C ASP A 153 -39.17 -22.84 -5.84
N GLU A 154 -40.44 -22.58 -5.54
CA GLU A 154 -40.91 -21.37 -4.85
C GLU A 154 -40.32 -21.19 -3.44
N VAL A 155 -39.73 -22.24 -2.85
CA VAL A 155 -39.06 -22.14 -1.54
C VAL A 155 -37.71 -21.46 -1.70
N ARG A 156 -36.94 -21.87 -2.71
CA ARG A 156 -35.57 -21.39 -2.95
C ARG A 156 -35.48 -20.19 -3.88
N ILE A 157 -36.47 -20.00 -4.75
CA ILE A 157 -36.49 -18.93 -5.74
C ILE A 157 -37.41 -17.81 -5.24
N LYS A 158 -36.87 -16.59 -5.17
CA LYS A 158 -37.55 -15.39 -4.67
C LYS A 158 -37.41 -14.22 -5.63
#